data_AF-A0A524I2Q9-F1
#
_entry.id   AF-A0A524I2Q9-F1
#
_cell.length_a   1.000
_cell.length_b   1.000
_cell.length_c   1.000
_cell.angle_alpha   90.00
_cell.angle_beta   90.00
_cell.angle_gamma   90.00
#
_symmetry.space_group_name_H-M   'P 1'
#
loop_
_entity.id
_entity.type
_entity.pdbx_description
1 polymer ?
#
loop_
_entity_poly.entity_id
_entity_poly.type
_entity_poly.pdbx_seq_one_letter_code
_entity_poly.pdbx_strand_id
1 'polypeptide(L)'
;MRKWIWLIAAAPLAFAAAQTIQHETKTVNIEIPVRVFKGAAFVDTLMLDDFEVWDNGQPQKLEAVYLIKKTNIERREEARAFVPRMARHFTLIFEMSEFDPRLDEGLDFFMNNVLLPSDSLVVVTPMRTYRMKAEASFSQERSQILKRLVGLVRRDILIGNSEYRSLLEDLKSIARNLAGSISGSASSIEGQFSGGSFEEQLQNYAAGLSRFEALRQVDEKQFLEFARYLKTIEGQKDVFLFYQREFVPNLDPKIMNQFLGLYNSRVDVVLSVMNLFDFSKRDVTFDVEAVKRAFSDSSTAVHFLFLTTQAEGAPGIVMEERTEDAFEPFREMARATGGFSEVSANFEFIMKSAAAALENYYLLYYTPVGYKADGAFHDIKVKVKSGGYRLAHRSGYIAD
;
A
#
# COMPACT_ATOMS: atom_id res chain seq x y z
N MET A 1 67.45 -28.11 -1.17
CA MET A 1 66.96 -28.96 -0.07
C MET A 1 65.69 -29.68 -0.52
N ARG A 2 65.69 -31.01 -0.37
CA ARG A 2 64.61 -32.01 -0.48
C ARG A 2 63.60 -31.96 -1.64
N LYS A 3 63.90 -32.80 -2.66
CA LYS A 3 62.94 -33.59 -3.45
C LYS A 3 62.33 -34.70 -2.57
N TRP A 4 61.03 -34.94 -2.62
CA TRP A 4 60.41 -36.25 -2.34
C TRP A 4 59.36 -36.59 -3.41
N ILE A 5 59.24 -37.88 -3.69
CA ILE A 5 58.76 -38.55 -4.91
C ILE A 5 57.47 -39.33 -4.57
N TRP A 6 56.46 -39.20 -5.45
CA TRP A 6 55.40 -40.14 -5.91
C TRP A 6 54.48 -40.90 -4.93
N LEU A 7 53.18 -40.92 -5.26
CA LEU A 7 52.41 -42.16 -5.51
C LEU A 7 51.05 -41.85 -6.18
N ILE A 8 50.92 -42.26 -7.45
CA ILE A 8 49.64 -42.38 -8.15
C ILE A 8 49.06 -43.75 -7.76
N ALA A 9 47.93 -43.75 -7.08
CA ALA A 9 47.08 -44.94 -6.94
C ALA A 9 45.94 -44.82 -7.96
N ALA A 10 45.96 -45.70 -8.97
CA ALA A 10 44.84 -45.91 -9.87
C ALA A 10 43.73 -46.66 -9.10
N ALA A 11 42.56 -46.04 -8.95
CA ALA A 11 41.34 -46.70 -8.50
C ALA A 11 40.42 -46.94 -9.71
N PRO A 12 39.76 -48.11 -9.80
CA PRO A 12 38.98 -48.49 -10.97
C PRO A 12 37.72 -47.64 -11.12
N LEU A 13 37.42 -47.29 -12.39
CA LEU A 13 36.16 -46.72 -12.84
C LEU A 13 35.00 -47.67 -12.50
N ALA A 14 34.29 -47.38 -11.41
CA ALA A 14 32.95 -47.91 -11.20
C ALA A 14 31.97 -47.04 -12.01
N PHE A 15 31.38 -47.62 -13.05
CA PHE A 15 30.18 -47.09 -13.69
C PHE A 15 29.06 -47.04 -12.66
N ALA A 16 28.89 -45.90 -12.00
CA ALA A 16 27.63 -45.60 -11.33
C ALA A 16 26.61 -45.34 -12.43
N ALA A 17 25.68 -46.29 -12.61
CA ALA A 17 24.47 -46.05 -13.38
C ALA A 17 23.86 -44.73 -12.88
N ALA A 18 23.73 -43.76 -13.78
CA ALA A 18 23.00 -42.55 -13.51
C ALA A 18 21.59 -42.98 -13.06
N GLN A 19 21.31 -42.88 -11.77
CA GLN A 19 19.96 -42.90 -11.28
C GLN A 19 19.25 -41.78 -12.02
N THR A 20 18.31 -42.16 -12.88
CA THR A 20 17.32 -41.26 -13.45
C THR A 20 16.75 -40.50 -12.26
N ILE A 21 17.09 -39.21 -12.16
CA ILE A 21 16.50 -38.31 -11.19
C ILE A 21 15.01 -38.35 -11.50
N GLN A 22 14.27 -39.15 -10.73
CA GLN A 22 12.82 -39.07 -10.70
C GLN A 22 12.54 -37.61 -10.42
N HIS A 23 11.99 -36.93 -11.42
CA HIS A 23 11.33 -35.65 -11.18
C HIS A 23 10.26 -35.95 -10.13
N GLU A 24 10.54 -35.64 -8.87
CA GLU A 24 9.49 -35.37 -7.91
C GLU A 24 8.71 -34.21 -8.51
N THR A 25 7.64 -34.52 -9.23
CA THR A 25 6.64 -33.56 -9.63
C THR A 25 6.08 -32.96 -8.36
N LYS A 26 6.69 -31.87 -7.86
CA LYS A 26 6.06 -30.99 -6.89
C LYS A 26 4.69 -30.65 -7.47
N THR A 27 3.64 -31.25 -6.92
CA THR A 27 2.28 -30.89 -7.30
C THR A 27 2.07 -29.48 -6.80
N VAL A 28 2.02 -28.52 -7.72
CA VAL A 28 1.75 -27.12 -7.38
C VAL A 28 0.27 -27.02 -7.04
N ASN A 29 -0.02 -26.66 -5.79
CA ASN A 29 -1.38 -26.43 -5.32
C ASN A 29 -1.56 -24.94 -5.15
N ILE A 30 -2.62 -24.40 -5.75
CA ILE A 30 -2.95 -22.99 -5.65
C ILE A 30 -4.03 -22.81 -4.59
N GLU A 31 -3.72 -21.96 -3.63
CA GLU A 31 -4.61 -21.52 -2.55
C GLU A 31 -5.19 -20.14 -2.91
N ILE A 32 -6.49 -19.95 -2.79
CA ILE A 32 -7.15 -18.67 -3.04
C ILE A 32 -8.02 -18.30 -1.84
N PRO A 33 -7.61 -17.28 -1.04
CA PRO A 33 -8.51 -16.63 -0.10
C PRO A 33 -9.57 -15.84 -0.88
N VAL A 34 -10.84 -16.15 -0.62
CA VAL A 34 -11.99 -15.53 -1.28
C VAL A 34 -12.98 -15.02 -0.23
N ARG A 35 -13.31 -13.74 -0.33
CA ARG A 35 -14.35 -13.12 0.49
C ARG A 35 -15.59 -12.88 -0.36
N VAL A 36 -16.76 -13.22 0.16
CA VAL A 36 -18.02 -13.09 -0.56
C VAL A 36 -18.99 -12.25 0.25
N PHE A 37 -19.52 -11.19 -0.37
CA PHE A 37 -20.38 -10.22 0.29
C PHE A 37 -21.71 -10.04 -0.44
N LYS A 38 -22.78 -9.86 0.34
CA LYS A 38 -24.06 -9.33 -0.10
C LYS A 38 -24.28 -7.98 0.59
N GLY A 39 -24.07 -6.89 -0.14
CA GLY A 39 -23.90 -5.57 0.48
C GLY A 39 -22.64 -5.53 1.35
N ALA A 40 -22.79 -5.21 2.64
CA ALA A 40 -21.71 -5.21 3.63
C ALA A 40 -21.57 -6.54 4.40
N ALA A 41 -22.56 -7.44 4.30
CA ALA A 41 -22.56 -8.69 5.06
C ALA A 41 -21.75 -9.78 4.35
N PHE A 42 -20.89 -10.48 5.09
CA PHE A 42 -20.21 -11.68 4.62
C PHE A 42 -21.21 -12.83 4.48
N VAL A 43 -21.10 -13.59 3.40
CA VAL A 43 -21.94 -14.77 3.12
C VAL A 43 -21.15 -16.02 3.48
N ASP A 44 -21.61 -16.78 4.47
CA ASP A 44 -20.91 -17.98 4.98
C ASP A 44 -21.59 -19.32 4.61
N THR A 45 -22.66 -19.25 3.81
CA THR A 45 -23.49 -20.40 3.42
C THR A 45 -23.05 -21.10 2.14
N LEU A 46 -22.09 -20.55 1.38
CA LEU A 46 -21.66 -21.10 0.09
C LEU A 46 -20.83 -22.37 0.25
N MET A 47 -21.12 -23.35 -0.59
CA MET A 47 -20.52 -24.68 -0.62
C MET A 47 -19.50 -24.80 -1.77
N LEU A 48 -18.73 -25.89 -1.82
CA LEU A 48 -17.73 -26.14 -2.86
C LEU A 48 -18.31 -25.98 -4.27
N ASP A 49 -19.50 -26.54 -4.51
CA ASP A 49 -20.16 -26.53 -5.81
C ASP A 49 -20.70 -25.14 -6.21
N ASP A 50 -20.71 -24.16 -5.32
CA ASP A 50 -21.15 -22.80 -5.65
C ASP A 50 -20.07 -21.97 -6.35
N PHE A 51 -18.81 -22.39 -6.24
CA PHE A 51 -17.65 -21.68 -6.78
C PHE A 51 -17.23 -22.21 -8.15
N GLU A 52 -16.80 -21.28 -9.01
CA GLU A 52 -16.15 -21.58 -10.29
C GLU A 52 -14.83 -20.81 -10.35
N VAL A 53 -13.75 -21.51 -10.71
CA VAL A 53 -12.40 -20.94 -10.79
C VAL A 53 -11.85 -21.12 -12.20
N TRP A 54 -11.23 -20.06 -12.71
CA TRP A 54 -10.44 -20.08 -13.94
C TRP A 54 -9.02 -19.62 -13.66
N ASP A 55 -8.08 -20.24 -14.33
CA ASP A 55 -6.65 -19.95 -14.32
C ASP A 55 -6.23 -19.69 -15.78
N ASN A 56 -5.83 -18.46 -16.10
CA ASN A 56 -5.58 -18.00 -17.48
C ASN A 56 -6.73 -18.32 -18.44
N GLY A 57 -7.97 -18.16 -17.97
CA GLY A 57 -9.18 -18.45 -18.72
C GLY A 57 -9.52 -19.94 -18.86
N GLN A 58 -8.67 -20.86 -18.38
CA GLN A 58 -8.97 -22.29 -18.34
C GLN A 58 -9.71 -22.66 -17.07
N PRO A 59 -10.86 -23.36 -17.15
CA PRO A 59 -11.62 -23.76 -15.97
C PRO A 59 -10.85 -24.78 -15.12
N GLN A 60 -10.85 -24.58 -13.81
CA GLN A 60 -10.16 -25.42 -12.84
C GLN A 60 -11.16 -26.13 -11.93
N LYS A 61 -10.88 -27.39 -11.61
CA LYS A 61 -11.69 -28.15 -10.66
C LYS A 61 -11.21 -27.86 -9.25
N LEU A 62 -12.11 -27.36 -8.40
CA LEU A 62 -11.83 -27.19 -6.98
C LEU A 62 -11.68 -28.54 -6.30
N GLU A 63 -10.66 -28.66 -5.46
CA GLU A 63 -10.34 -29.87 -4.70
C GLU A 63 -10.74 -29.72 -3.22
N ALA A 64 -10.76 -28.49 -2.69
CA ALA A 64 -11.26 -28.20 -1.36
C ALA A 64 -11.74 -26.75 -1.21
N VAL A 65 -12.68 -26.57 -0.29
CA VAL A 65 -13.16 -25.28 0.22
C VAL A 65 -13.21 -25.33 1.74
N TYR A 66 -12.54 -24.39 2.39
CA TYR A 66 -12.58 -24.21 3.84
C TYR A 66 -13.23 -22.88 4.19
N LEU A 67 -14.21 -22.88 5.09
CA LEU A 67 -14.72 -21.65 5.68
C LEU A 67 -13.87 -21.32 6.91
N ILE A 68 -13.14 -20.21 6.83
CA ILE A 68 -12.33 -19.71 7.92
C ILE A 68 -13.08 -18.59 8.62
N LYS A 69 -13.15 -18.66 9.96
CA LYS A 69 -13.55 -17.55 10.82
C LYS A 69 -12.46 -17.29 11.85
N LYS A 70 -11.83 -16.12 11.75
CA LYS A 70 -10.64 -15.70 12.51
C LYS A 70 -9.46 -16.64 12.32
N THR A 71 -9.35 -17.64 13.20
CA THR A 71 -8.28 -18.65 13.20
C THR A 71 -8.83 -20.06 13.14
N ASN A 72 -10.15 -20.22 13.10
CA ASN A 72 -10.82 -21.51 13.12
C ASN A 72 -11.31 -21.89 11.74
N ILE A 73 -11.16 -23.16 11.41
CA ILE A 73 -11.79 -23.77 10.24
C ILE A 73 -13.17 -24.26 10.70
N GLU A 74 -14.22 -23.49 10.36
CA GLU A 74 -15.60 -23.75 10.77
C GLU A 74 -16.27 -24.80 9.87
N ARG A 75 -15.89 -24.86 8.60
CA ARG A 75 -16.38 -25.87 7.64
C ARG A 75 -15.26 -26.36 6.74
N ARG A 76 -15.31 -27.66 6.40
CA ARG A 76 -14.40 -28.33 5.47
C ARG A 76 -15.22 -29.09 4.44
N GLU A 77 -14.95 -28.83 3.17
CA GLU A 77 -15.48 -29.60 2.04
C GLU A 77 -14.31 -29.94 1.14
N GLU A 78 -13.92 -31.21 1.10
CA GLU A 78 -12.67 -31.62 0.46
C GLU A 78 -12.85 -32.94 -0.30
N ALA A 79 -12.55 -32.91 -1.60
CA ALA A 79 -12.28 -34.11 -2.38
C ALA A 79 -10.84 -34.60 -2.17
N ARG A 80 -9.93 -33.68 -1.81
CA ARG A 80 -8.55 -33.93 -1.38
C ARG A 80 -8.25 -33.04 -0.18
N ALA A 81 -7.71 -33.62 0.89
CA ALA A 81 -7.41 -32.88 2.10
C ALA A 81 -6.16 -31.99 1.95
N PHE A 82 -6.27 -30.75 2.44
CA PHE A 82 -5.18 -29.78 2.57
C PHE A 82 -5.01 -29.39 4.04
N VAL A 83 -3.86 -28.80 4.36
CA VAL A 83 -3.57 -28.26 5.69
C VAL A 83 -3.42 -26.74 5.56
N PRO A 84 -4.53 -25.97 5.75
CA PRO A 84 -4.47 -24.51 5.73
C PRO A 84 -3.44 -23.94 6.69
N ARG A 85 -2.63 -23.02 6.21
CA ARG A 85 -1.62 -22.34 7.02
C ARG A 85 -2.25 -21.10 7.66
N MET A 86 -2.62 -21.25 8.93
CA MET A 86 -3.41 -20.24 9.65
C MET A 86 -2.59 -19.16 10.37
N ALA A 87 -1.26 -19.14 10.22
CA ALA A 87 -0.42 -18.09 10.79
C ALA A 87 -0.80 -16.74 10.19
N ARG A 88 -0.97 -15.70 11.04
CA ARG A 88 -1.39 -14.37 10.60
C ARG A 88 -0.27 -13.36 10.79
N HIS A 89 -0.03 -12.60 9.73
CA HIS A 89 1.04 -11.62 9.64
C HIS A 89 0.45 -10.27 9.26
N PHE A 90 0.49 -9.32 10.19
CA PHE A 90 -0.02 -7.98 9.98
C PHE A 90 1.12 -7.00 9.74
N THR A 91 1.00 -6.17 8.69
CA THR A 91 1.87 -5.02 8.48
C THR A 91 1.03 -3.75 8.50
N LEU A 92 1.34 -2.80 9.37
CA LEU A 92 0.72 -1.48 9.42
C LEU A 92 1.72 -0.46 8.84
N ILE A 93 1.40 0.18 7.72
CA ILE A 93 2.23 1.17 7.05
C ILE A 93 1.58 2.54 7.18
N PHE A 94 2.29 3.50 7.76
CA PHE A 94 1.81 4.85 8.02
C PHE A 94 2.44 5.86 7.06
N GLU A 95 1.77 6.13 5.94
CA GLU A 95 2.07 7.24 5.03
C GLU A 95 1.25 8.47 5.46
N MET A 96 1.71 9.12 6.53
CA MET A 96 1.03 10.26 7.14
C MET A 96 2.04 11.35 7.45
N SER A 97 1.71 12.59 7.10
CA SER A 97 2.50 13.79 7.38
C SER A 97 2.21 14.39 8.76
N GLU A 98 0.98 14.21 9.24
CA GLU A 98 0.49 14.72 10.52
C GLU A 98 -0.10 13.60 11.37
N PHE A 99 0.02 13.74 12.69
CA PHE A 99 -0.57 12.79 13.62
C PHE A 99 -2.02 13.17 13.94
N ASP A 100 -2.94 12.24 13.69
CA ASP A 100 -4.35 12.38 14.07
C ASP A 100 -4.61 11.63 15.39
N PRO A 101 -5.13 12.29 16.45
CA PRO A 101 -5.45 11.62 17.72
C PRO A 101 -6.43 10.45 17.60
N ARG A 102 -7.29 10.43 16.56
CA ARG A 102 -8.24 9.32 16.32
C ARG A 102 -7.55 8.02 15.93
N LEU A 103 -6.26 8.07 15.59
CA LEU A 103 -5.41 6.90 15.42
C LEU A 103 -5.35 6.06 16.71
N ASP A 104 -5.42 6.69 17.88
CA ASP A 104 -5.35 6.03 19.18
C ASP A 104 -6.50 5.00 19.33
N GLU A 105 -7.72 5.38 18.95
CA GLU A 105 -8.92 4.55 19.06
C GLU A 105 -8.91 3.38 18.06
N GLY A 106 -8.48 3.63 16.81
CA GLY A 106 -8.38 2.56 15.81
C GLY A 106 -7.27 1.56 16.13
N LEU A 107 -6.13 2.01 16.67
CA LEU A 107 -5.09 1.13 17.17
C LEU A 107 -5.52 0.37 18.41
N ASP A 108 -6.27 0.99 19.32
CA ASP A 108 -6.85 0.30 20.48
C ASP A 108 -7.74 -0.87 20.03
N PHE A 109 -8.67 -0.60 19.11
CA PHE A 109 -9.54 -1.62 18.53
C PHE A 109 -8.73 -2.74 17.86
N PHE A 110 -7.73 -2.41 17.04
CA PHE A 110 -6.89 -3.40 16.39
C PHE A 110 -6.18 -4.31 17.42
N MET A 111 -5.56 -3.70 18.43
CA MET A 111 -4.80 -4.42 19.45
C MET A 111 -5.68 -5.27 20.37
N ASN A 112 -6.91 -4.83 20.66
CA ASN A 112 -7.80 -5.50 21.60
C ASN A 112 -8.77 -6.49 20.93
N ASN A 113 -9.17 -6.26 19.68
CA ASN A 113 -10.21 -7.03 19.00
C ASN A 113 -9.70 -7.87 17.83
N VAL A 114 -8.59 -7.49 17.20
CA VAL A 114 -8.06 -8.15 15.98
C VAL A 114 -6.83 -9.01 16.29
N LEU A 115 -5.87 -8.44 17.02
CA LEU A 115 -4.59 -9.07 17.29
C LEU A 115 -4.70 -10.18 18.36
N LEU A 116 -4.21 -11.36 18.00
CA LEU A 116 -4.11 -12.54 18.84
C LEU A 116 -2.66 -12.82 19.25
N PRO A 117 -2.43 -13.56 20.36
CA PRO A 117 -1.09 -13.80 20.88
C PRO A 117 -0.12 -14.56 19.94
N SER A 118 -0.63 -15.26 18.93
CA SER A 118 0.17 -16.01 17.95
C SER A 118 0.52 -15.21 16.69
N ASP A 119 -0.02 -14.00 16.54
CA ASP A 119 0.18 -13.22 15.32
C ASP A 119 1.57 -12.58 15.27
N SER A 120 1.95 -12.07 14.10
CA SER A 120 3.09 -11.14 14.01
C SER A 120 2.63 -9.77 13.55
N LEU A 121 3.29 -8.74 14.06
CA LEU A 121 2.99 -7.36 13.74
C LEU A 121 4.26 -6.63 13.29
N VAL A 122 4.22 -6.06 12.10
CA VAL A 122 5.22 -5.14 11.57
C VAL A 122 4.58 -3.77 11.49
N VAL A 123 5.29 -2.75 11.96
CA VAL A 123 4.85 -1.35 11.90
C VAL A 123 5.89 -0.56 11.14
N VAL A 124 5.49 0.02 10.02
CA VAL A 124 6.32 0.87 9.16
C VAL A 124 5.88 2.31 9.36
N THR A 125 6.80 3.13 9.85
CA THR A 125 6.62 4.58 10.01
C THR A 125 7.49 5.32 8.99
N PRO A 126 7.26 6.63 8.77
CA PRO A 126 8.12 7.45 7.90
C PRO A 126 9.60 7.45 8.31
N MET A 127 9.91 7.08 9.55
CA MET A 127 11.28 7.01 10.05
C MET A 127 11.91 5.63 9.88
N ARG A 128 11.19 4.55 10.19
CA ARG A 128 11.74 3.19 10.20
C ARG A 128 10.69 2.09 10.29
N THR A 129 11.14 0.85 10.12
CA THR A 129 10.35 -0.37 10.33
C THR A 129 10.61 -0.98 11.72
N TYR A 130 9.52 -1.33 12.41
CA TYR A 130 9.51 -2.02 13.70
C TYR A 130 8.89 -3.41 13.54
N ARG A 131 9.56 -4.44 14.06
CA ARG A 131 9.07 -5.83 14.03
C ARG A 131 8.74 -6.28 15.44
N MET A 132 7.52 -6.74 15.65
CA MET A 132 7.00 -7.19 16.94
C MET A 132 6.51 -8.63 16.78
N LYS A 133 7.12 -9.56 17.53
CA LYS A 133 6.56 -10.91 17.69
C LYS A 133 5.52 -10.85 18.81
N ALA A 134 4.32 -11.41 18.61
CA ALA A 134 3.28 -11.42 19.64
C ALA A 134 3.56 -12.39 20.80
N GLU A 135 4.64 -13.17 20.74
CA GLU A 135 4.98 -14.20 21.73
C GLU A 135 5.18 -13.60 23.13
N ALA A 136 4.43 -14.12 24.11
CA ALA A 136 4.49 -13.93 25.57
C ALA A 136 4.56 -12.49 26.12
N SER A 137 4.76 -11.48 25.29
CA SER A 137 4.93 -10.07 25.65
C SER A 137 3.57 -9.39 25.87
N PHE A 138 2.49 -9.94 25.29
CA PHE A 138 1.10 -9.60 25.65
C PHE A 138 0.66 -10.14 27.01
N SER A 139 1.57 -10.72 27.81
CA SER A 139 1.38 -10.92 29.25
C SER A 139 1.59 -9.63 30.07
N GLN A 140 2.22 -8.59 29.50
CA GLN A 140 2.09 -7.22 30.00
C GLN A 140 0.66 -6.72 29.73
N GLU A 141 0.15 -5.80 30.55
CA GLU A 141 -1.14 -5.13 30.27
C GLU A 141 -1.10 -4.57 28.84
N ARG A 142 -1.94 -5.11 27.94
CA ARG A 142 -2.04 -4.70 26.52
C ARG A 142 -2.09 -3.18 26.34
N SER A 143 -2.68 -2.48 27.31
CA SER A 143 -2.73 -1.02 27.39
C SER A 143 -1.35 -0.35 27.39
N GLN A 144 -0.32 -0.93 28.01
CA GLN A 144 1.03 -0.39 28.02
C GLN A 144 1.72 -0.52 26.66
N ILE A 145 1.50 -1.65 25.98
CA ILE A 145 2.04 -1.88 24.63
C ILE A 145 1.38 -0.93 23.65
N LEU A 146 0.06 -0.77 23.73
CA LEU A 146 -0.68 0.20 22.93
C LEU A 146 -0.16 1.61 23.15
N LYS A 147 -0.02 2.07 24.40
CA LYS A 147 0.53 3.41 24.71
C LYS A 147 1.93 3.62 24.11
N ARG A 148 2.80 2.59 24.17
CA ARG A 148 4.14 2.65 23.56
C ARG A 148 4.06 2.71 22.04
N LEU A 149 3.21 1.90 21.42
CA LEU A 149 3.01 1.87 19.97
C LEU A 149 2.49 3.22 19.47
N VAL A 150 1.43 3.75 20.08
CA VAL A 150 0.87 5.07 19.78
C VAL A 150 1.92 6.16 19.93
N GLY A 151 2.65 6.19 21.06
CA GLY A 151 3.69 7.19 21.30
C GLY A 151 4.84 7.11 20.29
N LEU A 152 5.18 5.89 19.87
CA LEU A 152 6.19 5.64 18.83
C LEU A 152 5.71 6.14 17.46
N VAL A 153 4.51 5.75 17.02
CA VAL A 153 3.95 6.18 15.73
C VAL A 153 3.80 7.70 15.69
N ARG A 154 3.27 8.31 16.77
CA ARG A 154 3.16 9.77 16.90
C ARG A 154 4.51 10.47 16.72
N ARG A 155 5.51 10.04 17.49
CA ARG A 155 6.85 10.65 17.43
C ARG A 155 7.45 10.51 16.03
N ASP A 156 7.36 9.33 15.45
CA ASP A 156 7.99 9.04 14.16
C ASP A 156 7.30 9.76 12.99
N ILE A 157 5.97 9.91 13.00
CA ILE A 157 5.24 10.74 12.02
C ILE A 157 5.69 12.21 12.13
N LEU A 158 5.77 12.76 13.34
CA LEU A 158 6.12 14.16 13.56
C LEU A 158 7.57 14.46 13.18
N ILE A 159 8.50 13.57 13.51
CA ILE A 159 9.93 13.75 13.21
C ILE A 159 10.21 13.46 11.74
N GLY A 160 9.71 12.33 11.22
CA GLY A 160 9.98 11.86 9.85
C GLY A 160 9.48 12.81 8.77
N ASN A 161 8.41 13.54 9.05
CA ASN A 161 7.86 14.53 8.12
C ASN A 161 8.21 15.98 8.49
N SER A 162 9.27 16.20 9.27
CA SER A 162 9.68 17.57 9.64
C SER A 162 10.09 18.41 8.43
N GLU A 163 10.86 17.85 7.50
CA GLU A 163 11.23 18.53 6.24
C GLU A 163 10.00 18.79 5.36
N TYR A 164 9.16 17.78 5.16
CA TYR A 164 7.90 17.90 4.41
C TYR A 164 7.03 19.03 4.96
N ARG A 165 6.80 19.07 6.28
CA ARG A 165 5.97 20.10 6.92
C ARG A 165 6.60 21.48 6.83
N SER A 166 7.91 21.59 7.04
CA SER A 166 8.62 22.88 6.90
C SER A 166 8.46 23.42 5.49
N LEU A 167 8.67 22.58 4.48
CA LEU A 167 8.57 22.97 3.08
C LEU A 167 7.14 23.36 2.69
N LEU A 168 6.14 22.65 3.21
CA LEU A 168 4.73 23.00 3.01
C LEU A 168 4.39 24.38 3.62
N GLU A 169 4.90 24.68 4.82
CA GLU A 169 4.72 25.99 5.44
C GLU A 169 5.46 27.12 4.68
N ASP A 170 6.66 26.83 4.17
CA ASP A 170 7.40 27.76 3.30
C ASP A 170 6.61 28.05 2.01
N LEU A 171 6.09 27.02 1.35
CA LEU A 171 5.23 27.17 0.17
C LEU A 171 3.97 27.98 0.47
N LYS A 172 3.32 27.75 1.62
CA LYS A 172 2.14 28.52 2.06
C LYS A 172 2.51 29.98 2.31
N SER A 173 3.69 30.25 2.88
CA SER A 173 4.18 31.59 3.12
C SER A 173 4.44 32.34 1.81
N ILE A 174 5.16 31.70 0.88
CA ILE A 174 5.46 32.29 -0.43
C ILE A 174 4.17 32.53 -1.24
N ALA A 175 3.25 31.56 -1.29
CA ALA A 175 1.98 31.70 -1.99
C ALA A 175 1.13 32.86 -1.43
N ARG A 176 1.11 33.05 -0.11
CA ARG A 176 0.45 34.20 0.53
C ARG A 176 1.10 35.53 0.15
N ASN A 177 2.43 35.59 0.09
CA ASN A 177 3.16 36.80 -0.31
C ASN A 177 2.90 37.16 -1.78
N LEU A 178 2.88 36.15 -2.66
CA LEU A 178 2.49 36.31 -4.06
C LEU A 178 1.05 36.83 -4.18
N ALA A 179 0.11 36.24 -3.45
CA ALA A 179 -1.28 36.67 -3.45
C ALA A 179 -1.47 38.09 -2.92
N GLY A 180 -0.74 38.47 -1.86
CA GLY A 180 -0.73 39.83 -1.32
C GLY A 180 -0.19 40.85 -2.30
N SER A 181 0.87 40.50 -3.04
CA SER A 181 1.48 41.36 -4.07
C SER A 181 0.53 41.64 -5.24
N ILE A 182 -0.29 40.64 -5.62
CA ILE A 182 -1.28 40.75 -6.71
C ILE A 182 -2.51 41.54 -6.25
N SER A 183 -3.03 41.25 -5.05
CA SER A 183 -4.25 41.89 -4.52
C SER A 183 -4.04 43.33 -4.04
N GLY A 184 -2.82 43.69 -3.62
CA GLY A 184 -2.48 44.99 -3.05
C GLY A 184 -2.17 46.11 -4.05
N SER A 185 -2.20 45.88 -5.37
CA SER A 185 -2.05 46.86 -6.46
C SER A 185 -1.18 48.11 -6.17
N ALA A 186 0.10 48.03 -6.52
CA ALA A 186 0.85 49.13 -7.17
C ALA A 186 0.89 50.53 -6.52
N SER A 187 1.03 50.66 -5.20
CA SER A 187 1.31 51.97 -4.58
C SER A 187 2.39 51.95 -3.50
N SER A 188 3.61 51.57 -3.89
CA SER A 188 4.89 52.14 -3.41
C SER A 188 6.03 51.25 -3.90
N ILE A 189 6.60 51.62 -5.04
CA ILE A 189 8.00 51.31 -5.34
C ILE A 189 8.81 51.92 -4.19
N GLU A 190 9.66 51.11 -3.57
CA GLU A 190 10.53 51.44 -2.42
C GLU A 190 9.83 51.49 -1.04
N GLY A 191 9.82 50.35 -0.34
CA GLY A 191 9.61 50.34 1.11
C GLY A 191 9.20 49.00 1.72
N GLN A 192 10.19 48.24 2.20
CA GLN A 192 10.05 47.23 3.26
C GLN A 192 9.02 46.10 3.04
N PHE A 193 9.33 45.17 2.14
CA PHE A 193 8.90 43.78 2.30
C PHE A 193 10.16 42.89 2.34
N SER A 194 10.29 42.07 3.38
CA SER A 194 11.51 41.31 3.69
C SER A 194 11.71 40.07 2.81
N GLY A 195 11.30 40.09 1.54
CA GLY A 195 11.27 38.88 0.71
C GLY A 195 11.18 39.13 -0.78
N GLY A 196 12.30 39.58 -1.38
CA GLY A 196 12.57 39.48 -2.82
C GLY A 196 11.60 40.18 -3.78
N SER A 197 11.94 40.12 -5.07
CA SER A 197 11.03 40.53 -6.17
C SER A 197 9.91 39.51 -6.40
N PHE A 198 8.84 39.87 -7.12
CA PHE A 198 7.76 38.93 -7.45
C PHE A 198 8.29 37.72 -8.23
N GLU A 199 9.16 37.95 -9.21
CA GLU A 199 9.80 36.90 -10.00
C GLU A 199 10.68 35.99 -9.13
N GLU A 200 11.40 36.55 -8.16
CA GLU A 200 12.19 35.78 -7.19
C GLU A 200 11.29 34.91 -6.30
N GLN A 201 10.16 35.45 -5.82
CA GLN A 201 9.17 34.66 -5.06
C GLN A 201 8.60 33.53 -5.91
N LEU A 202 8.30 33.77 -7.18
CA LEU A 202 7.79 32.75 -8.10
C LEU A 202 8.82 31.64 -8.33
N GLN A 203 10.09 32.00 -8.52
CA GLN A 203 11.19 31.03 -8.66
C GLN A 203 11.39 30.22 -7.37
N ASN A 204 11.34 30.85 -6.20
CA ASN A 204 11.44 30.18 -4.91
C ASN A 204 10.28 29.22 -4.67
N TYR A 205 9.06 29.61 -5.06
CA TYR A 205 7.90 28.73 -5.02
C TYR A 205 8.09 27.52 -5.95
N ALA A 206 8.54 27.74 -7.19
CA ALA A 206 8.80 26.65 -8.14
C ALA A 206 9.87 25.67 -7.64
N ALA A 207 10.98 26.18 -7.11
CA ALA A 207 12.04 25.36 -6.51
C ALA A 207 11.53 24.59 -5.29
N GLY A 208 10.71 25.24 -4.44
CA GLY A 208 10.08 24.61 -3.29
C GLY A 208 9.12 23.49 -3.70
N LEU A 209 8.31 23.71 -4.72
CA LEU A 209 7.37 22.73 -5.25
C LEU A 209 8.11 21.51 -5.82
N SER A 210 9.18 21.73 -6.58
CA SER A 210 10.01 20.65 -7.11
C SER A 210 10.65 19.81 -5.99
N ARG A 211 11.15 20.45 -4.93
CA ARG A 211 11.65 19.74 -3.73
C ARG A 211 10.53 18.97 -3.01
N PHE A 212 9.34 19.55 -2.93
CA PHE A 212 8.19 18.93 -2.29
C PHE A 212 7.74 17.68 -3.04
N GLU A 213 7.71 17.73 -4.36
CA GLU A 213 7.43 16.58 -5.22
C GLU A 213 8.48 15.48 -5.09
N ALA A 214 9.76 15.84 -4.94
CA ALA A 214 10.85 14.88 -4.75
C ALA A 214 10.72 14.10 -3.42
N LEU A 215 10.22 14.73 -2.35
CA LEU A 215 9.97 14.04 -1.07
C LEU A 215 8.82 13.05 -1.14
N ARG A 216 7.90 13.22 -2.09
CA ARG A 216 6.72 12.37 -2.29
C ARG A 216 7.00 11.19 -3.25
N GLN A 217 8.27 10.91 -3.53
CA GLN A 217 8.63 9.88 -4.50
C GLN A 217 8.47 8.46 -3.95
N VAL A 218 7.44 7.76 -4.45
CA VAL A 218 7.23 6.33 -4.26
C VAL A 218 8.29 5.54 -5.05
N ASP A 219 9.08 4.72 -4.35
CA ASP A 219 10.12 3.86 -4.94
C ASP A 219 9.53 2.49 -5.31
N GLU A 220 9.22 2.28 -6.59
CA GLU A 220 8.70 1.01 -7.12
C GLU A 220 9.55 -0.19 -6.71
N LYS A 221 10.89 -0.05 -6.68
CA LYS A 221 11.80 -1.13 -6.35
C LYS A 221 11.59 -1.61 -4.91
N GLN A 222 11.33 -0.69 -3.98
CA GLN A 222 11.04 -1.04 -2.58
C GLN A 222 9.74 -1.83 -2.45
N PHE A 223 8.70 -1.46 -3.21
CA PHE A 223 7.44 -2.23 -3.26
C PHE A 223 7.65 -3.65 -3.80
N LEU A 224 8.41 -3.79 -4.87
CA LEU A 224 8.74 -5.11 -5.44
C LEU A 224 9.60 -5.96 -4.49
N GLU A 225 10.54 -5.35 -3.76
CA GLU A 225 11.33 -6.03 -2.72
C GLU A 225 10.45 -6.46 -1.55
N PHE A 226 9.49 -5.63 -1.14
CA PHE A 226 8.57 -5.95 -0.08
C PHE A 226 7.61 -7.09 -0.47
N ALA A 227 7.05 -7.07 -1.69
CA ALA A 227 6.25 -8.17 -2.21
C ALA A 227 7.03 -9.49 -2.25
N ARG A 228 8.30 -9.46 -2.70
CA ARG A 228 9.19 -10.62 -2.68
C ARG A 228 9.42 -11.14 -1.27
N TYR A 229 9.65 -10.25 -0.30
CA TYR A 229 9.77 -10.62 1.11
C TYR A 229 8.48 -11.28 1.63
N LEU A 230 7.31 -10.71 1.33
CA LEU A 230 6.02 -11.27 1.72
C LEU A 230 5.79 -12.67 1.12
N LYS A 231 6.25 -12.94 -0.11
CA LYS A 231 6.16 -14.28 -0.74
C LYS A 231 6.90 -15.34 0.08
N THR A 232 7.97 -14.98 0.80
CA THR A 232 8.73 -15.91 1.66
C THR A 232 8.02 -16.27 2.97
N ILE A 233 6.99 -15.51 3.35
CA ILE A 233 6.26 -15.70 4.59
C ILE A 233 5.05 -16.61 4.33
N GLU A 234 4.98 -17.70 5.08
CA GLU A 234 3.84 -18.62 5.02
C GLU A 234 2.63 -18.08 5.79
N GLY A 235 1.42 -18.50 5.40
CA GLY A 235 0.18 -18.09 6.07
C GLY A 235 -0.41 -16.79 5.54
N GLN A 236 -1.42 -16.29 6.26
CA GLN A 236 -2.18 -15.11 5.92
C GLN A 236 -1.36 -13.84 6.17
N LYS A 237 -1.31 -12.98 5.16
CA LYS A 237 -0.57 -11.73 5.17
C LYS A 237 -1.51 -10.59 4.84
N ASP A 238 -1.70 -9.69 5.79
CA ASP A 238 -2.56 -8.53 5.65
C ASP A 238 -1.72 -7.26 5.85
N VAL A 239 -1.66 -6.43 4.81
CA VAL A 239 -0.93 -5.15 4.81
C VAL A 239 -1.95 -4.03 4.87
N PHE A 240 -1.95 -3.23 5.92
CA PHE A 240 -2.76 -2.02 6.03
C PHE A 240 -1.91 -0.81 5.70
N LEU A 241 -2.25 -0.13 4.61
CA LEU A 241 -1.63 1.11 4.19
C LEU A 241 -2.54 2.27 4.59
N PHE A 242 -2.15 3.00 5.63
CA PHE A 242 -2.77 4.25 6.02
C PHE A 242 -2.14 5.37 5.22
N TYR A 243 -2.95 6.04 4.42
CA TYR A 243 -2.49 7.13 3.58
C TYR A 243 -3.28 8.38 3.86
N GLN A 244 -2.60 9.45 4.27
CA GLN A 244 -3.23 10.73 4.55
C GLN A 244 -3.37 11.56 3.27
N ARG A 245 -4.53 12.21 3.09
CA ARG A 245 -4.72 13.17 2.00
C ARG A 245 -3.68 14.30 2.09
N GLU A 246 -3.11 14.63 0.95
CA GLU A 246 -2.03 15.60 0.80
C GLU A 246 -2.52 16.83 0.04
N PHE A 247 -1.96 18.00 0.38
CA PHE A 247 -2.34 19.27 -0.21
C PHE A 247 -1.12 20.13 -0.52
N VAL A 248 -1.26 20.96 -1.55
CA VAL A 248 -0.28 22.00 -1.91
C VAL A 248 -0.99 23.35 -1.95
N PRO A 249 -0.38 24.42 -1.42
CA PRO A 249 -0.97 25.76 -1.48
C PRO A 249 -0.93 26.30 -2.91
N ASN A 250 -2.09 26.63 -3.47
CA ASN A 250 -2.26 27.25 -4.78
C ASN A 250 -2.86 28.67 -4.60
N LEU A 251 -2.71 29.53 -5.60
CA LEU A 251 -3.35 30.86 -5.58
C LEU A 251 -4.88 30.72 -5.71
N ASP A 252 -5.62 31.57 -5.01
CA ASP A 252 -7.07 31.63 -5.19
C ASP A 252 -7.38 32.00 -6.67
N PRO A 253 -8.35 31.33 -7.33
CA PRO A 253 -8.71 31.62 -8.71
C PRO A 253 -9.04 33.10 -8.98
N LYS A 254 -9.57 33.84 -7.99
CA LYS A 254 -9.81 35.29 -8.11
C LYS A 254 -8.50 36.08 -8.21
N ILE A 255 -7.50 35.70 -7.42
CA ILE A 255 -6.17 36.30 -7.44
C ILE A 255 -5.48 35.97 -8.77
N MET A 256 -5.60 34.73 -9.25
CA MET A 256 -5.09 34.32 -10.56
C MET A 256 -5.70 35.17 -11.68
N ASN A 257 -7.02 35.38 -11.67
CA ASN A 257 -7.69 36.22 -12.66
C ASN A 257 -7.25 37.70 -12.60
N GLN A 258 -7.02 38.24 -11.40
CA GLN A 258 -6.46 39.59 -11.25
C GLN A 258 -5.05 39.68 -11.82
N PHE A 259 -4.20 38.69 -11.55
CA PHE A 259 -2.86 38.60 -12.10
C PHE A 259 -2.87 38.59 -13.64
N LEU A 260 -3.72 37.78 -14.27
CA LEU A 260 -3.87 37.74 -15.74
C LEU A 260 -4.26 39.11 -16.32
N GLY A 261 -5.09 39.88 -15.61
CA GLY A 261 -5.45 41.25 -15.99
C GLY A 261 -4.28 42.23 -15.89
N LEU A 262 -3.52 42.18 -14.78
CA LEU A 262 -2.39 43.08 -14.51
C LEU A 262 -1.19 42.83 -15.43
N TYR A 263 -0.94 41.58 -15.80
CA TYR A 263 0.23 41.15 -16.57
C TYR A 263 -0.10 40.78 -18.02
N ASN A 264 -1.23 41.23 -18.57
CA ASN A 264 -1.68 40.89 -19.93
C ASN A 264 -0.64 41.20 -21.03
N SER A 265 0.25 42.17 -20.81
CA SER A 265 1.32 42.55 -21.73
C SER A 265 2.61 41.75 -21.56
N ARG A 266 2.70 40.90 -20.53
CA ARG A 266 3.87 40.06 -20.18
C ARG A 266 3.52 38.58 -20.33
N VAL A 267 3.38 38.15 -21.58
CA VAL A 267 3.01 36.78 -21.96
C VAL A 267 3.98 35.74 -21.36
N ASP A 268 5.26 36.07 -21.26
CA ASP A 268 6.30 35.25 -20.63
C ASP A 268 5.99 34.91 -19.16
N VAL A 269 5.60 35.92 -18.39
CA VAL A 269 5.28 35.78 -16.96
C VAL A 269 3.96 35.04 -16.78
N VAL A 270 2.95 35.36 -17.61
CA VAL A 270 1.65 34.69 -17.59
C VAL A 270 1.79 33.19 -17.84
N LEU A 271 2.52 32.79 -18.88
CA LEU A 271 2.76 31.37 -19.17
C LEU A 271 3.52 30.67 -18.03
N SER A 272 4.50 31.33 -17.43
CA SER A 272 5.28 30.76 -16.32
C SER A 272 4.41 30.49 -15.09
N VAL A 273 3.56 31.44 -14.71
CA VAL A 273 2.62 31.29 -13.57
C VAL A 273 1.57 30.21 -13.87
N MET A 274 0.99 30.21 -15.07
CA MET A 274 0.03 29.18 -15.47
C MET A 274 0.65 27.78 -15.44
N ASN A 275 1.87 27.62 -15.99
CA ASN A 275 2.55 26.33 -15.96
C ASN A 275 2.80 25.84 -14.53
N LEU A 276 3.19 26.75 -13.64
CA LEU A 276 3.53 26.41 -12.26
C LEU A 276 2.32 25.99 -11.42
N PHE A 277 1.18 26.67 -11.58
CA PHE A 277 0.00 26.48 -10.73
C PHE A 277 -1.10 25.59 -11.34
N ASP A 278 -1.26 25.55 -12.68
CA ASP A 278 -2.26 24.70 -13.34
C ASP A 278 -1.68 23.39 -13.92
N PHE A 279 -0.44 23.40 -14.40
CA PHE A 279 0.09 22.32 -15.24
C PHE A 279 1.23 21.50 -14.62
N SER A 280 1.67 21.81 -13.40
CA SER A 280 2.59 20.96 -12.63
C SER A 280 1.91 19.63 -12.31
N LYS A 281 1.87 18.71 -13.27
CA LYS A 281 1.52 17.30 -13.07
C LYS A 281 2.81 16.52 -13.04
N ARG A 282 2.89 15.62 -12.07
CA ARG A 282 4.04 14.77 -11.85
C ARG A 282 4.10 13.67 -12.93
N ASP A 283 5.24 13.51 -13.57
CA ASP A 283 5.56 12.31 -14.34
C ASP A 283 5.96 11.20 -13.36
N VAL A 284 4.99 10.41 -12.90
CA VAL A 284 5.27 9.24 -12.07
C VAL A 284 5.60 8.06 -12.98
N THR A 285 6.88 7.68 -13.06
CA THR A 285 7.27 6.37 -13.58
C THR A 285 7.06 5.32 -12.48
N PHE A 286 5.82 4.88 -12.30
CA PHE A 286 5.46 3.80 -11.38
C PHE A 286 4.68 2.75 -12.16
N ASP A 287 5.27 1.57 -12.36
CA ASP A 287 4.60 0.47 -13.03
C ASP A 287 3.61 -0.21 -12.06
N VAL A 288 2.39 0.33 -12.05
CA VAL A 288 1.27 -0.18 -11.26
C VAL A 288 1.03 -1.66 -11.54
N GLU A 289 1.18 -2.12 -12.78
CA GLU A 289 0.92 -3.51 -13.17
C GLU A 289 2.00 -4.46 -12.62
N ALA A 290 3.27 -4.08 -12.70
CA ALA A 290 4.36 -4.86 -12.11
C ALA A 290 4.16 -5.05 -10.60
N VAL A 291 3.82 -3.97 -9.89
CA VAL A 291 3.59 -4.02 -8.44
C VAL A 291 2.33 -4.85 -8.11
N LYS A 292 1.20 -4.64 -8.82
CA LYS A 292 -0.02 -5.44 -8.63
C LYS A 292 0.25 -6.94 -8.75
N ARG A 293 0.97 -7.34 -9.80
CA ARG A 293 1.32 -8.75 -10.04
C ARG A 293 2.19 -9.30 -8.92
N ALA A 294 3.19 -8.55 -8.48
CA ALA A 294 4.09 -8.97 -7.40
C ALA A 294 3.36 -9.20 -6.07
N PHE A 295 2.46 -8.30 -5.66
CA PHE A 295 1.68 -8.46 -4.42
C PHE A 295 0.60 -9.54 -4.52
N SER A 296 0.00 -9.70 -5.70
CA SER A 296 -0.96 -10.80 -5.93
C SER A 296 -0.26 -12.17 -5.84
N ASP A 297 0.92 -12.27 -6.44
CA ASP A 297 1.78 -13.46 -6.38
C ASP A 297 2.23 -13.80 -4.96
N SER A 298 2.52 -12.78 -4.13
CA SER A 298 2.88 -13.00 -2.73
C SER A 298 1.72 -13.54 -1.87
N SER A 299 0.51 -13.71 -2.41
CA SER A 299 -0.68 -14.15 -1.67
C SER A 299 -0.93 -13.30 -0.42
N THR A 300 -0.76 -11.99 -0.56
CA THR A 300 -1.03 -10.97 0.46
C THR A 300 -2.34 -10.28 0.14
N ALA A 301 -3.08 -9.83 1.16
CA ALA A 301 -4.18 -8.87 1.01
C ALA A 301 -3.68 -7.46 1.40
N VAL A 302 -3.79 -6.50 0.48
CA VAL A 302 -3.43 -5.10 0.75
C VAL A 302 -4.71 -4.31 1.02
N HIS A 303 -4.77 -3.65 2.17
CA HIS A 303 -5.87 -2.81 2.62
C HIS A 303 -5.46 -1.36 2.52
N PHE A 304 -6.07 -0.61 1.59
CA PHE A 304 -5.77 0.79 1.38
C PHE A 304 -6.77 1.68 2.13
N LEU A 305 -6.29 2.29 3.20
CA LEU A 305 -7.09 3.06 4.15
C LEU A 305 -6.77 4.55 3.95
N PHE A 306 -7.63 5.23 3.19
CA PHE A 306 -7.41 6.61 2.80
C PHE A 306 -8.07 7.58 3.78
N LEU A 307 -7.24 8.39 4.44
CA LEU A 307 -7.65 9.31 5.49
C LEU A 307 -7.87 10.69 4.92
N THR A 308 -9.13 11.12 4.86
CA THR A 308 -9.46 12.48 4.42
C THR A 308 -9.23 13.45 5.57
N THR A 309 -8.28 14.36 5.40
CA THR A 309 -8.07 15.52 6.27
C THR A 309 -8.67 16.77 5.63
N GLN A 310 -9.06 17.73 6.46
CA GLN A 310 -9.41 19.06 5.97
C GLN A 310 -8.14 19.90 5.88
N ALA A 311 -7.95 20.58 4.77
CA ALA A 311 -6.90 21.57 4.64
C ALA A 311 -7.39 22.93 5.13
N GLU A 312 -6.63 23.57 6.00
CA GLU A 312 -6.87 24.96 6.39
C GLU A 312 -6.35 25.88 5.28
N GLY A 313 -7.27 26.52 4.55
CA GLY A 313 -6.92 27.58 3.61
C GLY A 313 -6.46 28.85 4.33
N ALA A 314 -5.94 29.81 3.58
CA ALA A 314 -5.60 31.13 4.10
C ALA A 314 -5.99 32.21 3.09
N PRO A 315 -6.18 33.49 3.51
CA PRO A 315 -6.55 34.55 2.59
C PRO A 315 -5.63 34.63 1.37
N GLY A 316 -6.23 34.62 0.18
CA GLY A 316 -5.51 34.70 -1.10
C GLY A 316 -4.96 33.37 -1.64
N ILE A 317 -5.04 32.27 -0.87
CA ILE A 317 -4.60 30.94 -1.28
C ILE A 317 -5.66 29.87 -1.03
N VAL A 318 -5.66 28.84 -1.85
CA VAL A 318 -6.46 27.63 -1.68
C VAL A 318 -5.53 26.44 -1.52
N MET A 319 -5.96 25.43 -0.76
CA MET A 319 -5.19 24.20 -0.63
C MET A 319 -5.73 23.21 -1.66
N GLU A 320 -4.93 22.94 -2.68
CA GLU A 320 -5.27 22.01 -3.76
C GLU A 320 -4.87 20.58 -3.35
N GLU A 321 -5.78 19.63 -3.51
CA GLU A 321 -5.49 18.21 -3.24
C GLU A 321 -4.47 17.70 -4.25
N ARG A 322 -3.40 17.07 -3.74
CA ARG A 322 -2.34 16.48 -4.57
C ARG A 322 -2.16 15.04 -4.14
N THR A 323 -3.18 14.21 -4.33
CA THR A 323 -3.15 12.81 -3.89
C THR A 323 -3.52 11.82 -5.00
N GLU A 324 -3.99 12.32 -6.14
CA GLU A 324 -4.43 11.49 -7.27
C GLU A 324 -3.32 10.54 -7.77
N ASP A 325 -2.06 10.97 -7.68
CA ASP A 325 -0.90 10.21 -8.12
C ASP A 325 -0.62 8.95 -7.29
N ALA A 326 -0.95 8.97 -5.99
CA ALA A 326 -0.81 7.81 -5.11
C ALA A 326 -2.12 7.03 -4.92
N PHE A 327 -3.27 7.72 -4.96
CA PHE A 327 -4.56 7.15 -4.61
C PHE A 327 -4.99 6.02 -5.56
N GLU A 328 -4.91 6.24 -6.88
CA GLU A 328 -5.34 5.24 -7.85
C GLU A 328 -4.47 3.97 -7.81
N PRO A 329 -3.13 4.06 -7.85
CA PRO A 329 -2.26 2.89 -7.76
C PRO A 329 -2.52 2.02 -6.52
N PHE A 330 -2.65 2.62 -5.33
CA PHE A 330 -2.86 1.86 -4.10
C PHE A 330 -4.27 1.26 -4.02
N ARG A 331 -5.28 1.96 -4.56
CA ARG A 331 -6.64 1.41 -4.66
C ARG A 331 -6.69 0.21 -5.60
N GLU A 332 -5.99 0.28 -6.73
CA GLU A 332 -5.88 -0.83 -7.68
C GLU A 332 -5.07 -2.01 -7.11
N MET A 333 -4.05 -1.74 -6.30
CA MET A 333 -3.31 -2.77 -5.56
C MET A 333 -4.18 -3.50 -4.54
N ALA A 334 -5.00 -2.76 -3.77
CA ALA A 334 -5.95 -3.35 -2.84
C ALA A 334 -6.96 -4.26 -3.55
N ARG A 335 -7.46 -3.83 -4.72
CA ARG A 335 -8.35 -4.66 -5.56
C ARG A 335 -7.66 -5.91 -6.09
N ALA A 336 -6.45 -5.78 -6.65
CA ALA A 336 -5.70 -6.89 -7.24
C ALA A 336 -5.30 -7.96 -6.22
N THR A 337 -5.25 -7.62 -4.93
CA THR A 337 -4.90 -8.53 -3.85
C THR A 337 -6.12 -9.09 -3.11
N GLY A 338 -7.34 -8.68 -3.50
CA GLY A 338 -8.57 -9.06 -2.79
C GLY A 338 -8.69 -8.41 -1.41
N GLY A 339 -7.97 -7.32 -1.18
CA GLY A 339 -8.03 -6.53 0.04
C GLY A 339 -9.17 -5.50 0.04
N PHE A 340 -9.13 -4.61 1.02
CA PHE A 340 -10.17 -3.62 1.28
C PHE A 340 -9.68 -2.22 0.92
N SER A 341 -10.54 -1.36 0.40
CA SER A 341 -10.20 0.05 0.21
C SER A 341 -11.37 0.93 0.63
N GLU A 342 -11.07 1.97 1.40
CA GLU A 342 -12.07 2.89 1.93
C GLU A 342 -11.51 4.28 2.13
N VAL A 343 -12.39 5.28 1.98
CA VAL A 343 -12.10 6.70 2.13
C VAL A 343 -12.92 7.24 3.30
N SER A 344 -12.27 7.81 4.31
CA SER A 344 -12.98 8.39 5.45
C SER A 344 -12.13 9.38 6.22
N ALA A 345 -12.80 10.34 6.87
CA ALA A 345 -12.19 11.15 7.92
C ALA A 345 -12.14 10.41 9.27
N ASN A 346 -12.90 9.32 9.43
CA ASN A 346 -12.99 8.58 10.68
C ASN A 346 -12.09 7.35 10.64
N PHE A 347 -10.95 7.45 11.33
CA PHE A 347 -9.95 6.39 11.43
C PHE A 347 -10.50 5.11 12.09
N GLU A 348 -11.25 5.25 13.19
CA GLU A 348 -11.84 4.14 13.93
C GLU A 348 -12.79 3.33 13.03
N PHE A 349 -13.66 4.02 12.28
CA PHE A 349 -14.58 3.39 11.33
C PHE A 349 -13.86 2.61 10.25
N ILE A 350 -12.83 3.20 9.64
CA ILE A 350 -12.02 2.57 8.59
C ILE A 350 -11.34 1.31 9.13
N MET A 351 -10.78 1.37 10.34
CA MET A 351 -10.10 0.23 10.96
C MET A 351 -11.05 -0.90 11.28
N LYS A 352 -12.21 -0.59 11.87
CA LYS A 352 -13.24 -1.58 12.16
C LYS A 352 -13.74 -2.26 10.89
N SER A 353 -13.94 -1.48 9.82
CA SER A 353 -14.41 -1.99 8.53
C SER A 353 -13.37 -2.89 7.86
N ALA A 354 -12.10 -2.48 7.86
CA ALA A 354 -11.01 -3.28 7.31
C ALA A 354 -10.80 -4.58 8.12
N ALA A 355 -10.87 -4.51 9.44
CA ALA A 355 -10.80 -5.69 10.31
C ALA A 355 -11.97 -6.65 10.07
N ALA A 356 -13.20 -6.16 9.99
CA ALA A 356 -14.38 -6.98 9.71
C ALA A 356 -14.28 -7.67 8.34
N ALA A 357 -13.68 -7.00 7.35
CA ALA A 357 -13.43 -7.60 6.04
C ALA A 357 -12.40 -8.75 6.09
N LEU A 358 -11.56 -8.82 7.12
CA LEU A 358 -10.50 -9.83 7.24
C LEU A 358 -10.93 -11.11 7.96
N GLU A 359 -11.86 -11.01 8.90
CA GLU A 359 -12.13 -12.10 9.84
C GLU A 359 -12.65 -13.37 9.17
N ASN A 360 -13.46 -13.24 8.13
CA ASN A 360 -14.17 -14.36 7.52
C ASN A 360 -13.84 -14.46 6.03
N TYR A 361 -13.45 -15.65 5.59
CA TYR A 361 -13.16 -15.93 4.19
C TYR A 361 -13.28 -17.42 3.88
N TYR A 362 -13.43 -17.72 2.60
CA TYR A 362 -13.27 -19.05 2.05
C TYR A 362 -11.84 -19.24 1.59
N LEU A 363 -11.30 -20.43 1.81
CA LEU A 363 -10.01 -20.84 1.27
C LEU A 363 -10.24 -21.93 0.24
N LEU A 364 -10.05 -21.57 -1.03
CA LEU A 364 -10.25 -22.47 -2.16
C LEU A 364 -8.91 -23.10 -2.56
N TYR A 365 -8.93 -24.39 -2.87
CA TYR A 365 -7.75 -25.11 -3.38
C TYR A 365 -8.02 -25.77 -4.72
N TYR A 366 -7.06 -25.67 -5.63
CA TYR A 366 -7.03 -26.46 -6.87
C TYR A 366 -5.59 -26.77 -7.28
N THR A 367 -5.42 -27.79 -8.10
CA THR A 367 -4.17 -28.05 -8.83
C THR A 367 -4.36 -27.56 -10.28
N PRO A 368 -3.52 -26.64 -10.79
CA PRO A 368 -3.68 -26.11 -12.14
C PRO A 368 -3.55 -27.19 -13.21
N VAL A 369 -4.54 -27.28 -14.09
CA VAL A 369 -4.51 -28.17 -15.25
C VAL A 369 -3.40 -27.70 -16.20
N GLY A 370 -2.43 -28.57 -16.46
CA GLY A 370 -1.35 -28.30 -17.42
C GLY A 370 -0.31 -27.27 -16.93
N TYR A 371 -0.09 -27.18 -15.61
CA TYR A 371 0.90 -26.27 -15.02
C TYR A 371 2.27 -26.31 -15.70
N LYS A 372 2.84 -25.14 -15.98
CA LYS A 372 4.21 -24.94 -16.45
C LYS A 372 4.85 -23.83 -15.63
N ALA A 373 6.01 -24.09 -15.05
CA ALA A 373 6.82 -23.06 -14.40
C ALA A 373 7.59 -22.26 -15.48
N ASP A 374 6.90 -21.34 -16.15
CA ASP A 374 7.44 -20.51 -17.24
C ASP A 374 7.74 -19.06 -16.82
N GLY A 375 7.49 -18.71 -15.55
CA GLY A 375 7.64 -17.37 -15.00
C GLY A 375 6.57 -16.39 -15.45
N ALA A 376 5.53 -16.83 -16.16
CA ALA A 376 4.43 -15.98 -16.57
C ALA A 376 3.47 -15.71 -15.40
N PHE A 377 2.79 -14.57 -15.47
CA PHE A 377 1.68 -14.28 -14.56
C PHE A 377 0.43 -15.03 -15.04
N HIS A 378 -0.16 -15.80 -14.13
CA HIS A 378 -1.40 -16.54 -14.31
C HIS A 378 -2.55 -15.79 -13.66
N ASP A 379 -3.49 -15.31 -14.48
CA ASP A 379 -4.70 -14.63 -14.02
C ASP A 379 -5.68 -15.62 -13.38
N ILE A 380 -6.08 -15.35 -12.13
CA ILE A 380 -7.12 -16.08 -11.41
C ILE A 380 -8.43 -15.30 -11.50
N LYS A 381 -9.49 -16.02 -11.87
CA LYS A 381 -10.85 -15.51 -11.79
C LYS A 381 -11.71 -16.45 -10.95
N VAL A 382 -12.41 -15.90 -9.96
CA VAL A 382 -13.39 -16.65 -9.18
C VAL A 382 -14.78 -16.09 -9.44
N LYS A 383 -15.78 -16.96 -9.56
CA LYS A 383 -17.19 -16.57 -9.58
C LYS A 383 -17.99 -17.45 -8.63
N VAL A 384 -19.14 -16.93 -8.21
CA VAL A 384 -20.20 -17.71 -7.56
C VAL A 384 -21.35 -17.85 -8.54
N LYS A 385 -21.89 -19.06 -8.69
CA LYS A 385 -22.90 -19.41 -9.72
C LYS A 385 -24.19 -18.60 -9.62
N SER A 386 -24.57 -18.13 -8.43
CA SER A 386 -25.81 -17.39 -8.20
C SER A 386 -25.66 -16.32 -7.12
N GLY A 387 -26.68 -15.47 -6.94
CA GLY A 387 -26.84 -14.62 -5.74
C GLY A 387 -26.32 -13.18 -5.80
N GLY A 388 -25.79 -12.72 -6.96
CA GLY A 388 -25.45 -11.31 -7.17
C GLY A 388 -24.42 -10.78 -6.17
N TYR A 389 -23.44 -11.60 -5.82
CA TYR A 389 -22.45 -11.31 -4.78
C TYR A 389 -21.28 -10.48 -5.30
N ARG A 390 -20.70 -9.69 -4.39
CA ARG A 390 -19.40 -9.05 -4.59
C ARG A 390 -18.31 -9.96 -4.02
N LEU A 391 -17.33 -10.31 -4.84
CA LEU A 391 -16.19 -11.12 -4.44
C LEU A 391 -14.94 -10.25 -4.27
N ALA A 392 -14.05 -10.66 -3.36
CA ALA A 392 -12.69 -10.17 -3.26
C ALA A 392 -11.73 -11.35 -3.16
N HIS A 393 -10.76 -11.41 -4.08
CA HIS A 393 -9.73 -12.44 -4.13
C HIS A 393 -8.51 -11.89 -4.87
N ARG A 394 -7.35 -12.52 -4.72
CA ARG A 394 -6.14 -12.16 -5.48
C ARG A 394 -6.34 -12.36 -6.99
N SER A 395 -5.72 -11.49 -7.78
CA SER A 395 -5.85 -11.45 -9.25
C SER A 395 -5.10 -12.57 -9.97
N GLY A 396 -4.12 -13.21 -9.32
CA GLY A 396 -3.26 -14.18 -9.96
C GLY A 396 -1.98 -14.50 -9.18
N TYR A 397 -1.08 -15.22 -9.83
CA TYR A 397 0.23 -15.62 -9.30
C TYR A 397 1.25 -15.78 -10.42
N ILE A 398 2.55 -15.81 -10.11
CA ILE A 398 3.63 -16.10 -11.06
C ILE A 398 3.90 -17.61 -11.04
N ALA A 399 3.86 -18.25 -12.20
CA ALA A 399 4.14 -19.68 -12.33
C ALA A 399 5.66 -19.94 -12.32
N ASP A 400 6.26 -19.99 -11.12
CA ASP A 400 7.69 -20.23 -10.91
C ASP A 400 8.04 -21.60 -10.27
#